data_AF-A0A0H2UMM6-F1
#
_entry.id   AF-A0A0H2UMM6-F1
#
_cell.length_a   1.000
_cell.length_b   1.000
_cell.length_c   1.000
_cell.angle_alpha   90.00
_cell.angle_beta   90.00
_cell.angle_gamma   90.00
#
_symmetry.space_group_name_H-M   'P 1'
#
loop_
_entity.id
_entity.type
_entity.pdbx_description
1 polymer ?
#
loop_
_entity_poly.entity_id
_entity_poly.type
_entity_poly.pdbx_seq_one_letter_code
_entity_poly.pdbx_strand_id
1 'polypeptide(L)'
;MNSPIEVEGSLGRIDSDQWILSLSLKTQLGLCCPVCNNFFSHSVCLPDLQRVISHDEVGSGVFDCRPLIRQELLLESDCFEECSGQGCPERKNILKFLEDRKKHEGNSPFEYL
;
A
#
# COMPACT_ATOMS: atom_id res chain seq x y z
N MET A 1 9.89 -8.86 12.66
CA MET A 1 10.72 -7.76 13.19
C MET A 1 10.10 -6.48 12.65
N ASN A 2 9.70 -5.55 13.51
CA ASN A 2 9.05 -4.32 13.07
C ASN A 2 10.14 -3.29 12.78
N SER A 3 10.25 -2.85 11.53
CA SER A 3 11.05 -1.70 11.17
C SER A 3 10.34 -0.43 11.68
N PRO A 4 11.09 0.57 12.16
CA PRO A 4 10.49 1.87 12.44
C PRO A 4 9.98 2.51 11.13
N ILE A 5 9.04 3.44 11.28
CA ILE A 5 8.60 4.30 10.19
C ILE A 5 9.39 5.60 10.33
N GLU A 6 10.21 5.91 9.33
CA GLU A 6 10.87 7.20 9.20
C GLU A 6 9.85 8.21 8.65
N VAL A 7 9.71 9.34 9.35
CA VAL A 7 8.74 10.38 9.01
C VAL A 7 9.47 11.72 8.98
N GLU A 8 9.44 12.37 7.83
CA GLU A 8 9.87 13.75 7.65
C GLU A 8 8.67 14.58 7.20
N GLY A 9 8.64 15.88 7.49
CA GLY A 9 7.52 16.68 7.07
C GLY A 9 7.60 18.16 7.42
N SER A 10 6.62 18.90 6.93
CA SER A 10 6.44 20.32 7.20
C SER A 10 4.95 20.66 7.32
N LEU A 11 4.67 21.78 7.99
CA LEU A 11 3.33 22.33 8.14
C LEU A 11 3.31 23.73 7.54
N GLY A 12 2.48 23.93 6.52
CA GLY A 12 2.25 25.23 5.90
C GLY A 12 0.89 25.78 6.29
N ARG A 13 0.80 27.06 6.67
CA ARG A 13 -0.50 27.70 6.90
C ARG A 13 -1.13 28.11 5.57
N ILE A 14 -2.41 27.78 5.37
CA ILE A 14 -3.19 28.23 4.20
C ILE A 14 -3.85 29.57 4.53
N ASP A 15 -4.66 29.59 5.60
CA ASP A 15 -5.42 30.76 6.05
C ASP A 15 -5.47 30.82 7.60
N SER A 16 -6.49 31.47 8.18
CA SER A 16 -6.65 31.57 9.63
C SER A 16 -6.94 30.24 10.32
N ASP A 17 -7.57 29.30 9.62
CA ASP A 17 -8.21 28.12 10.19
C ASP A 17 -7.74 26.81 9.55
N GLN A 18 -6.90 26.88 8.52
CA GLN A 18 -6.42 25.72 7.75
C GLN A 18 -4.90 25.69 7.57
N TRP A 19 -4.37 24.47 7.58
CA TRP A 19 -2.96 24.15 7.32
C TRP A 19 -2.83 22.96 6.37
N ILE A 20 -1.75 22.93 5.60
CA ILE A 20 -1.31 21.77 4.82
C ILE A 20 -0.20 21.07 5.60
N LEU A 21 -0.46 19.83 5.97
CA LEU A 21 0.56 18.91 6.45
C LEU A 21 1.14 18.14 5.26
N SER A 22 2.45 18.26 5.07
CA SER A 22 3.21 17.52 4.07
C SER A 22 4.14 16.54 4.76
N LEU A 23 4.05 15.25 4.44
CA LEU A 23 4.82 14.17 5.02
C LEU A 23 5.53 13.36 3.93
N SER A 24 6.74 12.90 4.27
CA SER A 24 7.50 11.89 3.55
C SER A 24 7.72 10.71 4.49
N LEU A 25 7.36 9.51 4.05
CA LEU A 25 7.40 8.28 4.84
C LEU A 25 8.35 7.26 4.20
N LYS A 26 9.18 6.60 5.01
CA LYS A 26 9.99 5.46 4.59
C LYS A 26 9.91 4.34 5.62
N THR A 27 9.63 3.12 5.17
CA THR A 27 9.58 1.96 6.06
C THR A 27 9.71 0.65 5.28
N GLN A 28 9.64 -0.47 6.01
CA GLN A 28 9.50 -1.80 5.42
C GLN A 28 8.22 -2.47 5.93
N LEU A 29 7.34 -2.86 5.00
CA LEU A 29 6.13 -3.60 5.30
C LEU A 29 6.39 -5.11 5.26
N GLY A 30 5.88 -5.83 6.25
CA GLY A 30 5.85 -7.29 6.22
C GLY A 30 4.62 -7.75 5.43
N LEU A 31 4.84 -8.37 4.27
CA LEU A 31 3.78 -8.85 3.38
C LEU A 31 3.83 -10.38 3.25
N CYS A 32 2.75 -10.96 2.74
CA CYS A 32 2.65 -12.38 2.41
C CYS A 32 2.56 -12.53 0.89
N CYS A 33 3.42 -13.37 0.31
CA CYS A 33 3.41 -13.56 -1.13
C CYS A 33 2.12 -14.30 -1.57
N PRO A 34 1.36 -13.78 -2.54
CA PRO A 34 0.10 -14.40 -2.98
C PRO A 34 0.29 -15.73 -3.73
N VAL A 35 1.53 -16.06 -4.12
CA VAL A 35 1.86 -17.28 -4.88
C VAL A 35 2.29 -18.41 -3.95
N CYS A 36 3.27 -18.16 -3.08
CA CYS A 36 3.88 -19.19 -2.24
C CYS A 36 3.54 -19.06 -0.75
N ASN A 37 2.79 -18.03 -0.35
CA ASN A 37 2.43 -17.71 1.04
C ASN A 37 3.62 -17.46 1.98
N ASN A 38 4.83 -17.27 1.45
CA ASN A 38 5.98 -16.91 2.26
C ASN A 38 5.92 -15.43 2.66
N PHE A 39 6.31 -15.15 3.92
CA PHE A 39 6.47 -13.79 4.40
C PHE A 39 7.72 -13.16 3.80
N PHE A 40 7.63 -11.89 3.41
CA PHE A 40 8.75 -11.11 2.92
C PHE A 40 8.65 -9.65 3.36
N SER A 41 9.76 -8.92 3.25
CA SER A 41 9.85 -7.50 3.56
C SER A 41 9.77 -6.70 2.26
N HIS A 42 8.88 -5.73 2.20
CA HIS A 42 8.69 -4.84 1.06
C HIS A 42 8.99 -3.39 1.47
N SER A 43 9.93 -2.76 0.78
CA SER A 43 10.31 -1.37 1.04
C SER A 43 9.27 -0.41 0.49
N VAL A 44 8.74 0.47 1.34
CA VAL A 44 7.75 1.49 0.96
C VAL A 44 8.36 2.87 1.16
N CYS A 45 8.17 3.73 0.16
CA CYS A 45 8.54 5.14 0.21
C CYS A 45 7.38 5.98 -0.33
N LEU A 46 6.81 6.83 0.52
CA LEU A 46 5.70 7.73 0.19
C LEU A 46 6.18 9.18 0.36
N PRO A 47 6.72 9.82 -0.69
CA PRO A 47 7.36 11.13 -0.57
C PRO A 47 6.38 12.32 -0.46
N ASP A 48 5.14 12.16 -0.96
CA ASP A 48 4.22 13.27 -1.21
C ASP A 48 2.86 13.10 -0.50
N LEU A 49 2.87 12.68 0.76
CA LEU A 49 1.64 12.57 1.54
C LEU A 49 1.20 13.97 2.01
N GLN A 50 0.08 14.46 1.47
CA GLN A 50 -0.46 15.77 1.83
C GLN A 50 -1.87 15.66 2.40
N ARG A 51 -2.12 16.42 3.47
CA ARG A 51 -3.44 16.53 4.08
C ARG A 51 -3.72 17.96 4.51
N VAL A 52 -4.91 18.45 4.18
CA VAL A 52 -5.45 19.68 4.77
C VAL A 52 -6.00 19.37 6.16
N ILE A 53 -5.61 20.18 7.13
CA ILE A 53 -6.03 20.10 8.52
C ILE A 53 -6.74 21.40 8.86
N SER A 54 -7.92 21.30 9.46
CA SER A 54 -8.71 22.41 9.96
C SER A 54 -8.57 22.60 11.46
N HIS A 55 -8.78 23.83 11.95
CA HIS A 55 -8.71 24.15 13.38
C HIS A 55 -9.65 23.27 14.23
N ASP A 56 -10.84 22.95 13.71
CA ASP A 56 -11.83 22.09 14.38
C ASP A 56 -11.32 20.66 14.61
N GLU A 57 -10.46 20.15 13.71
CA GLU A 57 -9.81 18.84 13.86
C GLU A 57 -8.69 18.85 14.92
N VAL A 58 -8.19 20.03 15.29
CA VAL A 58 -7.04 20.22 16.19
C VAL A 58 -7.42 21.05 17.41
N GLY A 59 -8.61 20.84 17.96
CA GLY A 59 -9.08 21.56 19.15
C GLY A 59 -8.17 21.45 20.39
N SER A 60 -7.25 20.47 20.42
CA SER A 60 -6.23 20.26 21.46
C SER A 60 -4.89 20.95 21.20
N GLY A 61 -4.68 21.53 20.00
CA GLY A 61 -3.37 22.02 19.54
C GLY A 61 -2.39 20.93 19.09
N VAL A 62 -2.78 19.64 19.16
CA VAL A 62 -1.97 18.50 18.71
C VAL A 62 -2.74 17.69 17.68
N PHE A 63 -2.19 17.58 16.47
CA PHE A 63 -2.75 16.73 15.42
C PHE A 63 -2.09 15.34 15.45
N ASP A 64 -2.90 14.29 15.58
CA ASP A 64 -2.42 12.92 15.51
C ASP A 64 -2.37 12.44 14.05
N CYS A 65 -1.17 12.38 13.47
CA CYS A 65 -0.96 11.90 12.10
C CYS A 65 -0.87 10.36 11.99
N ARG A 66 -0.87 9.61 13.10
CA ARG A 66 -0.75 8.13 13.06
C ARG A 66 -1.88 7.46 12.27
N PRO A 67 -3.17 7.88 12.39
CA PRO A 67 -4.24 7.30 11.59
C PRO A 67 -4.04 7.50 10.09
N LEU A 68 -3.61 8.71 9.69
CA LEU A 68 -3.28 9.03 8.30
C LEU A 68 -2.17 8.12 7.79
N ILE A 69 -1.01 8.10 8.47
CA ILE A 69 0.15 7.28 8.09
C ILE A 69 -0.24 5.80 7.98
N ARG A 70 -1.01 5.29 8.93
CA ARG A 70 -1.48 3.90 8.93
C ARG A 70 -2.33 3.59 7.71
N GLN A 71 -3.26 4.47 7.35
CA GLN A 71 -4.15 4.28 6.21
C GLN A 71 -3.36 4.24 4.89
N GLU A 72 -2.43 5.18 4.69
CA GLU A 72 -1.62 5.21 3.47
C GLU A 72 -0.74 3.97 3.32
N LEU A 73 -0.08 3.53 4.41
CA LEU A 73 0.72 2.31 4.38
C LEU A 73 -0.13 1.05 4.13
N LEU A 74 -1.39 1.03 4.58
CA LEU A 74 -2.33 -0.05 4.27
C LEU A 74 -2.69 -0.09 2.78
N LEU A 75 -2.89 1.07 2.16
CA LEU A 75 -3.17 1.15 0.73
C LEU A 75 -1.98 0.65 -0.11
N GLU A 76 -0.76 1.02 0.27
CA GLU A 76 0.46 0.51 -0.39
C GLU A 76 0.62 -1.00 -0.24
N SER A 77 0.12 -1.60 0.85
CA SER A 77 0.20 -3.05 1.05
C SER A 77 -0.70 -3.87 0.12
N ASP A 78 -1.70 -3.24 -0.52
CA ASP A 78 -2.66 -3.89 -1.42
C ASP A 78 -2.15 -4.04 -2.87
N CYS A 79 -0.90 -3.66 -3.14
CA CYS A 79 -0.29 -3.72 -4.47
C CYS A 79 0.01 -5.15 -4.98
N PHE A 80 -0.46 -6.21 -4.29
CA PHE A 80 -0.24 -7.63 -4.66
C PHE A 80 1.22 -8.01 -4.92
N GLU A 81 2.13 -7.40 -4.15
CA GLU A 81 3.56 -7.61 -4.30
C GLU A 81 3.96 -9.09 -4.08
N GLU A 82 4.88 -9.57 -4.89
CA GLU A 82 5.43 -10.92 -4.79
C GLU A 82 6.75 -10.91 -4.00
N CYS A 83 7.13 -12.06 -3.43
CA CYS A 83 8.32 -12.15 -2.58
C CYS A 83 9.67 -11.86 -3.29
N SER A 84 9.66 -11.66 -4.60
CA SER A 84 10.83 -11.33 -5.41
C SER A 84 10.45 -10.22 -6.37
N GLY A 85 11.32 -9.21 -6.54
CA GLY A 85 11.07 -8.06 -7.41
C GLY A 85 10.93 -8.41 -8.90
N GLN A 86 11.22 -9.64 -9.31
CA GLN A 86 10.97 -10.17 -10.66
C GLN A 86 9.74 -11.10 -10.72
N GLY A 87 8.96 -11.17 -9.64
CA GLY A 87 7.92 -12.17 -9.40
C GLY A 87 8.42 -13.37 -8.61
N CYS A 88 7.48 -14.10 -8.02
CA CYS A 88 7.69 -15.30 -7.23
C CYS A 88 8.19 -16.44 -8.13
N PRO A 89 9.31 -17.12 -7.77
CA PRO A 89 9.83 -18.24 -8.55
C PRO A 89 8.83 -19.40 -8.73
N GLU A 90 7.96 -19.62 -7.74
CA GLU A 90 6.94 -20.68 -7.78
C GLU A 90 5.80 -20.40 -8.77
N ARG A 91 5.72 -19.17 -9.30
CA ARG A 91 4.76 -18.79 -10.35
C ARG A 91 4.86 -19.69 -11.57
N LYS A 92 6.07 -20.19 -11.88
CA LYS A 92 6.31 -21.16 -12.97
C LYS A 92 5.50 -22.45 -12.82
N ASN A 93 5.19 -22.86 -11.58
CA ASN A 93 4.40 -24.05 -11.31
C ASN A 93 2.91 -23.81 -11.62
N ILE A 94 2.42 -22.58 -11.44
CA ILE A 94 1.02 -22.20 -11.66
C ILE A 94 0.75 -21.88 -13.14
N LEU A 95 1.72 -21.30 -13.85
CA LEU A 95 1.56 -20.85 -15.24
C LEU A 95 1.04 -21.94 -16.17
N LYS A 96 1.52 -23.18 -16.03
CA LYS A 96 1.04 -24.31 -16.84
C LYS A 96 -0.46 -24.56 -16.68
N PHE A 97 -0.97 -24.50 -15.44
CA PHE A 97 -2.39 -24.70 -15.16
C PHE A 97 -3.26 -23.54 -15.70
N LEU A 98 -2.74 -22.31 -15.68
CA LEU A 98 -3.42 -21.15 -16.26
C LEU A 98 -3.49 -21.22 -17.78
N GLU A 99 -2.41 -21.66 -18.43
CA GLU A 99 -2.36 -21.87 -19.88
C GLU A 99 -3.30 -22.99 -20.33
N ASP A 100 -3.39 -24.08 -19.56
CA ASP A 100 -4.30 -25.18 -19.87
C ASP A 100 -5.76 -24.79 -19.69
N ARG A 101 -6.10 -23.88 -18.75
CA ARG A 101 -7.45 -23.29 -18.66
C ARG A 101 -7.82 -22.48 -19.89
N LYS A 102 -6.90 -21.70 -20.46
CA LYS A 102 -7.17 -20.92 -21.68
C LYS A 102 -7.47 -21.79 -22.90
N LYS A 103 -6.93 -23.02 -22.96
CA LYS A 103 -7.26 -23.98 -24.02
C LYS A 103 -8.70 -24.52 -23.92
N HIS A 104 -9.37 -24.31 -22.79
CA HIS A 104 -10.76 -24.68 -22.55
C HIS A 104 -11.72 -23.46 -22.51
N GLU A 105 -11.26 -22.24 -22.83
CA GLU A 105 -12.13 -21.09 -23.09
C GLU A 105 -12.99 -21.40 -24.33
N GLY A 106 -14.33 -21.36 -24.19
CA GLY A 106 -15.29 -21.88 -25.17
C GLY A 106 -16.34 -22.85 -24.59
N ASN A 107 -16.21 -23.24 -23.32
CA ASN A 107 -17.19 -24.07 -22.59
C ASN A 107 -17.73 -23.36 -21.33
N SER A 108 -17.69 -22.04 -21.27
CA SER A 108 -18.36 -21.32 -20.19
C SER A 108 -19.86 -21.26 -20.47
N PRO A 109 -20.73 -21.81 -19.63
CA PRO A 109 -22.18 -21.72 -19.79
C PRO A 109 -22.72 -20.28 -19.66
N PHE A 110 -21.84 -19.30 -19.43
CA PHE A 110 -22.16 -17.87 -19.34
C PHE A 110 -21.65 -17.06 -20.55
N GLU A 111 -21.12 -17.70 -21.60
CA GLU A 111 -20.65 -17.00 -22.81
C GLU A 111 -21.78 -16.31 -23.62
N TYR A 112 -23.06 -16.61 -23.32
CA TYR A 112 -24.23 -16.07 -24.01
C TYR A 112 -25.21 -15.31 -23.10
N LEU A 113 -24.78 -14.86 -21.91
CA LEU A 113 -25.53 -13.91 -21.08
C LEU A 113 -25.01 -12.48 -21.34
#